data_AF-A0A963ZIQ2-F1
#
_entry.id   AF-A0A963ZIQ2-F1
#
_cell.length_a   1.000
_cell.length_b   1.000
_cell.length_c   1.000
_cell.angle_alpha   90.00
_cell.angle_beta   90.00
_cell.angle_gamma   90.00
#
_symmetry.space_group_name_H-M   'P 1'
#
loop_
_entity.id
_entity.type
_entity.pdbx_description
1 polymer ?
#
loop_
_entity_poly.entity_id
_entity_poly.type
_entity_poly.pdbx_seq_one_letter_code
_entity_poly.pdbx_strand_id
1 'polypeptide(L)'
;MKKTVLKYGIIGGLIMAVCFALSVPLSGDPVNYDTMEIIGYGSIILSLIAIFFGIKSYRDQQLGGCLPFRKGVLIGIGISAIASAFLGVYTFIHIAWIDPGFVESYSAWEVEKIESGEMAANEKQKAIQEIEEMKVAYASPLIQGLVMYATVFLMGIVISLISAAILKRGGGDKGEEMNFLAEST
;
A
#
# COMPACT_ATOMS: atom_id res chain seq x y z
N MET A 1 -14.00 6.73 -15.38
CA MET A 1 -13.49 5.91 -14.26
C MET A 1 -12.23 5.12 -14.63
N LYS A 2 -12.29 4.21 -15.61
CA LYS A 2 -11.17 3.31 -15.98
C LYS A 2 -9.83 4.03 -16.21
N LYS A 3 -9.82 5.12 -16.98
CA LYS A 3 -8.62 5.92 -17.25
C LYS A 3 -7.96 6.46 -15.97
N THR A 4 -8.76 6.91 -15.01
CA THR A 4 -8.26 7.41 -13.72
C THR A 4 -7.68 6.28 -12.88
N VAL A 5 -8.41 5.17 -12.78
CA VAL A 5 -7.93 3.97 -12.05
C VAL A 5 -6.59 3.51 -12.62
N LEU A 6 -6.48 3.37 -13.94
CA LEU A 6 -5.25 2.94 -14.59
C LEU A 6 -4.10 3.93 -14.37
N LYS A 7 -4.36 5.24 -14.58
CA LYS A 7 -3.34 6.29 -14.42
C LYS A 7 -2.78 6.30 -13.00
N TYR A 8 -3.65 6.39 -11.99
CA TYR A 8 -3.21 6.52 -10.60
C TYR A 8 -2.71 5.18 -10.01
N GLY A 9 -3.25 4.05 -10.48
CA GLY A 9 -2.75 2.72 -10.14
C GLY A 9 -1.33 2.50 -10.63
N ILE A 10 -1.03 2.86 -11.89
CA ILE A 10 0.33 2.77 -12.45
C ILE A 10 1.27 3.75 -11.74
N ILE A 11 0.85 4.99 -11.47
CA ILE A 11 1.68 5.95 -10.73
C ILE A 11 2.04 5.40 -9.35
N GLY A 12 1.05 4.96 -8.57
CA GLY A 12 1.30 4.38 -7.25
C GLY A 12 2.17 3.12 -7.32
N GLY A 13 1.90 2.24 -8.29
CA GLY A 13 2.66 1.01 -8.51
C GLY A 13 4.12 1.26 -8.88
N LEU A 14 4.39 2.20 -9.79
CA LEU A 14 5.74 2.58 -10.18
C LEU A 14 6.51 3.24 -9.05
N ILE A 15 5.88 4.15 -8.29
CA ILE A 15 6.50 4.75 -7.09
C ILE A 15 6.94 3.64 -6.14
N MET A 16 6.04 2.71 -5.85
CA MET A 16 6.34 1.60 -4.93
C MET A 16 7.46 0.71 -5.47
N ALA A 17 7.38 0.27 -6.73
CA ALA A 17 8.39 -0.58 -7.35
C ALA A 17 9.79 0.09 -7.39
N VAL A 18 9.85 1.39 -7.71
CA VAL A 18 11.11 2.14 -7.72
C VAL A 18 11.68 2.28 -6.31
N CYS A 19 10.87 2.67 -5.32
CA CYS A 19 11.34 2.79 -3.94
C CYS A 19 11.85 1.45 -3.39
N PHE A 20 11.15 0.35 -3.67
CA PHE A 20 11.60 -0.99 -3.27
C PHE A 20 12.86 -1.43 -4.01
N ALA A 21 12.97 -1.17 -5.32
CA ALA A 21 14.19 -1.49 -6.05
C ALA A 21 15.40 -0.68 -5.56
N LEU A 22 15.18 0.54 -5.08
CA LEU A 22 16.21 1.39 -4.50
C LEU A 22 16.52 1.06 -3.02
N SER A 23 15.68 0.29 -2.32
CA SER A 23 15.89 0.04 -0.89
C SER A 23 17.17 -0.74 -0.61
N VAL A 24 17.49 -1.74 -1.45
CA VAL A 24 18.72 -2.54 -1.35
C VAL A 24 19.99 -1.71 -1.56
N PRO A 25 20.17 -0.96 -2.67
CA PRO A 25 21.39 -0.17 -2.84
C PRO A 25 21.51 1.00 -1.84
N LEU A 26 20.39 1.50 -1.30
CA LEU A 26 20.38 2.58 -0.32
C LEU A 26 20.60 2.12 1.13
N SER A 27 20.47 0.82 1.41
CA SER A 27 20.69 0.27 2.76
C SER A 27 22.16 0.00 3.10
N GLY A 28 23.06 0.13 2.13
CA GLY A 28 24.51 0.01 2.35
C GLY A 28 25.07 -1.40 2.17
N ASP A 29 26.37 -1.53 2.41
CA ASP A 29 27.12 -2.80 2.34
C ASP A 29 27.94 -2.98 3.64
N PRO A 30 27.62 -3.96 4.51
CA PRO A 30 26.53 -4.94 4.36
C PRO A 30 25.14 -4.29 4.47
N VAL A 31 24.13 -5.01 3.97
CA VAL A 31 22.72 -4.58 3.94
C VAL A 31 22.21 -4.24 5.34
N ASN A 32 21.74 -3.01 5.55
CA ASN A 32 21.07 -2.59 6.76
C ASN A 32 19.55 -2.76 6.64
N TYR A 33 19.00 -3.81 7.26
CA TYR A 33 17.57 -4.12 7.18
C TYR A 33 16.66 -3.10 7.88
N ASP A 34 17.10 -2.42 8.96
CA ASP A 34 16.30 -1.33 9.56
C ASP A 34 16.07 -0.19 8.56
N THR A 35 17.11 0.15 7.78
CA THR A 35 17.01 1.18 6.73
C THR A 35 16.07 0.72 5.62
N MET A 36 16.13 -0.56 5.23
CA MET A 36 15.21 -1.14 4.25
C MET A 36 13.75 -1.10 4.73
N GLU A 37 13.49 -1.42 6.00
CA GLU A 37 12.15 -1.35 6.59
C GLU A 37 11.60 0.08 6.52
N ILE A 38 12.39 1.07 6.92
CA ILE A 38 11.99 2.50 6.88
C ILE A 38 11.64 2.92 5.45
N ILE A 39 12.48 2.57 4.47
CA ILE A 39 12.22 2.87 3.05
C ILE A 39 10.96 2.12 2.57
N GLY A 40 10.80 0.86 2.95
CA GLY A 40 9.67 0.01 2.61
C GLY A 40 8.34 0.61 3.09
N TYR A 41 8.22 0.89 4.39
CA TYR A 41 7.00 1.50 4.95
C TYR A 41 6.74 2.90 4.39
N GLY A 42 7.77 3.72 4.23
CA GLY A 42 7.65 5.04 3.60
C GLY A 42 7.11 4.95 2.17
N SER A 43 7.57 3.96 1.41
CA SER A 43 7.11 3.75 0.03
C SER A 43 5.66 3.32 -0.07
N ILE A 44 5.17 2.48 0.86
CA ILE A 44 3.76 2.07 0.92
C ILE A 44 2.90 3.30 1.16
N ILE A 45 3.24 4.13 2.15
CA ILE A 45 2.50 5.36 2.44
C ILE A 45 2.50 6.28 1.21
N LEU A 46 3.67 6.50 0.61
CA LEU A 46 3.82 7.37 -0.57
C LEU A 46 3.02 6.85 -1.77
N SER A 47 2.97 5.54 -1.98
CA SER A 47 2.19 4.91 -3.04
C SER A 47 0.69 5.05 -2.80
N LEU A 48 0.22 4.83 -1.56
CA LEU A 48 -1.20 4.87 -1.22
C LEU A 48 -1.79 6.29 -1.28
N ILE A 49 -0.97 7.35 -1.21
CA ILE A 49 -1.38 8.73 -1.50
C ILE A 49 -1.98 8.86 -2.92
N ALA A 50 -1.57 8.04 -3.88
CA ALA A 50 -2.13 8.02 -5.23
C ALA A 50 -3.64 7.67 -5.23
N ILE A 51 -4.13 6.91 -4.25
CA ILE A 51 -5.56 6.61 -4.09
C ILE A 51 -6.35 7.88 -3.84
N PHE A 52 -5.92 8.69 -2.86
CA PHE A 52 -6.58 9.94 -2.51
C PHE A 52 -6.62 10.89 -3.71
N PHE A 53 -5.49 11.11 -4.38
CA PHE A 53 -5.43 11.97 -5.55
C PHE A 53 -6.20 11.42 -6.74
N GLY A 54 -6.25 10.10 -6.91
CA GLY A 54 -7.05 9.47 -7.97
C GLY A 54 -8.55 9.69 -7.76
N ILE A 55 -9.03 9.52 -6.53
CA ILE A 55 -10.43 9.78 -6.18
C ILE A 55 -10.75 11.28 -6.33
N LYS A 56 -9.88 12.15 -5.82
CA LYS A 56 -10.04 13.61 -5.92
C LYS A 56 -10.06 14.07 -7.37
N SER A 57 -9.11 13.62 -8.19
CA SER A 57 -9.05 13.93 -9.62
C SER A 57 -10.32 13.49 -10.35
N TYR A 58 -10.84 12.30 -10.02
CA TYR A 58 -12.10 11.84 -10.60
C TYR A 58 -13.28 12.73 -10.25
N ARG A 59 -13.41 13.11 -8.97
CA ARG A 59 -14.45 14.01 -8.49
C ARG A 59 -14.40 15.35 -9.21
N ASP A 60 -13.23 15.99 -9.20
CA ASP A 60 -13.08 17.38 -9.63
C ASP A 60 -13.18 17.50 -11.16
N GLN A 61 -12.54 16.59 -11.90
CA GLN A 61 -12.41 16.73 -13.36
C GLN A 61 -13.49 16.00 -14.16
N GLN A 62 -14.10 14.94 -13.62
CA GLN A 62 -15.09 14.13 -14.35
C GLN A 62 -16.51 14.21 -13.79
N LEU A 63 -16.68 14.58 -12.52
CA LEU A 63 -18.01 14.67 -11.89
C LEU A 63 -18.38 16.09 -11.45
N GLY A 64 -17.57 17.10 -11.79
CA GLY A 64 -17.88 18.50 -11.46
C GLY A 64 -18.00 18.76 -9.95
N GLY A 65 -17.24 18.03 -9.12
CA GLY A 65 -17.19 18.23 -7.67
C GLY A 65 -18.12 17.34 -6.84
N CYS A 66 -19.07 16.62 -7.46
CA CYS A 66 -19.99 15.73 -6.75
C CYS A 66 -19.52 14.27 -6.81
N LEU A 67 -19.22 13.66 -5.66
CA LEU A 67 -18.74 12.27 -5.60
C LEU A 67 -19.60 11.42 -4.66
N PRO A 68 -20.38 10.46 -5.20
CA PRO A 68 -21.01 9.42 -4.40
C PRO A 68 -19.96 8.54 -3.71
N PHE A 69 -20.14 8.26 -2.42
CA PHE A 69 -19.22 7.46 -1.61
C PHE A 69 -18.85 6.12 -2.28
N ARG A 70 -19.86 5.35 -2.71
CA ARG A 70 -19.65 4.07 -3.39
C ARG A 70 -18.76 4.18 -4.63
N LYS A 71 -18.89 5.26 -5.42
CA LYS A 71 -18.03 5.49 -6.59
C LYS A 71 -16.59 5.78 -6.17
N GLY A 72 -16.39 6.57 -5.12
CA GLY A 72 -15.07 6.83 -4.54
C GLY A 72 -14.37 5.55 -4.08
N VAL A 73 -15.09 4.70 -3.35
CA VAL A 73 -14.56 3.41 -2.86
C VAL A 73 -14.13 2.51 -4.04
N LEU A 74 -14.98 2.36 -5.06
CA LEU A 74 -14.65 1.52 -6.23
C LEU A 74 -13.42 2.02 -7.00
N ILE A 75 -13.25 3.33 -7.10
CA ILE A 75 -12.05 3.92 -7.73
C ILE A 75 -10.81 3.59 -6.90
N GLY A 76 -10.88 3.78 -5.59
CA GLY A 76 -9.77 3.50 -4.71
C GLY A 76 -9.36 2.02 -4.73
N ILE A 77 -10.33 1.10 -4.68
CA ILE A 77 -10.08 -0.35 -4.78
C ILE A 77 -9.42 -0.70 -6.12
N GLY A 78 -9.86 -0.07 -7.22
CA GLY A 78 -9.24 -0.29 -8.52
C GLY A 78 -7.80 0.20 -8.57
N ILE A 79 -7.51 1.36 -7.96
CA ILE A 79 -6.14 1.90 -7.88
C ILE A 79 -5.28 0.99 -7.01
N SER A 80 -5.78 0.55 -5.85
CA SER A 80 -5.02 -0.30 -4.93
C SER A 80 -4.70 -1.65 -5.57
N ALA A 81 -5.65 -2.28 -6.28
CA ALA A 81 -5.41 -3.55 -6.98
C ALA A 81 -4.28 -3.45 -8.00
N ILE A 82 -4.21 -2.36 -8.76
CA ILE A 82 -3.13 -2.14 -9.72
C ILE A 82 -1.82 -1.89 -8.96
N ALA A 83 -1.80 -0.99 -7.99
CA ALA A 83 -0.59 -0.66 -7.25
C ALA A 83 0.00 -1.87 -6.53
N SER A 84 -0.82 -2.66 -5.84
CA SER A 84 -0.37 -3.88 -5.14
C SER A 84 0.14 -4.94 -6.11
N ALA A 85 -0.36 -5.00 -7.35
CA ALA A 85 0.16 -5.91 -8.38
C ALA A 85 1.63 -5.62 -8.71
N PHE A 86 2.03 -4.34 -8.76
CA PHE A 86 3.43 -3.97 -8.97
C PHE A 86 4.32 -4.51 -7.84
N LEU A 87 3.87 -4.39 -6.58
CA LEU A 87 4.64 -4.91 -5.45
C LEU A 87 4.70 -6.44 -5.46
N GLY A 88 3.57 -7.12 -5.68
CA GLY A 88 3.56 -8.58 -5.71
C GLY A 88 4.45 -9.15 -6.81
N VAL A 89 4.43 -8.54 -8.00
CA VAL A 89 5.33 -8.89 -9.11
C VAL A 89 6.79 -8.57 -8.79
N TYR A 90 7.07 -7.41 -8.20
CA TYR A 90 8.41 -7.05 -7.75
C TYR A 90 8.96 -8.07 -6.75
N THR A 91 8.20 -8.37 -5.69
CA THR A 91 8.59 -9.35 -4.67
C THR A 91 8.83 -10.72 -5.29
N PHE A 92 7.93 -11.19 -6.15
CA PHE A 92 8.12 -12.45 -6.85
C PHE A 92 9.45 -12.47 -7.63
N ILE A 93 9.74 -11.42 -8.41
CA ILE A 93 10.97 -11.32 -9.19
C ILE A 93 12.20 -11.26 -8.29
N HIS A 94 12.12 -10.46 -7.23
CA HIS A 94 13.21 -10.26 -6.29
C HIS A 94 13.65 -11.58 -5.68
N ILE A 95 12.70 -12.35 -5.16
CA ILE A 95 12.97 -13.61 -4.46
C ILE A 95 13.28 -14.74 -5.44
N ALA A 96 12.68 -14.75 -6.62
CA ALA A 96 12.94 -15.82 -7.60
C ALA A 96 14.30 -15.67 -8.31
N TRP A 97 14.81 -14.45 -8.51
CA TRP A 97 15.99 -14.23 -9.36
C TRP A 97 17.03 -13.23 -8.84
N ILE A 98 16.64 -12.22 -8.05
CA ILE A 98 17.58 -11.15 -7.63
C ILE A 98 18.31 -11.57 -6.36
N ASP A 99 17.56 -11.98 -5.34
CA ASP A 99 18.06 -12.45 -4.06
C ASP A 99 17.20 -13.61 -3.52
N PRO A 100 17.47 -14.85 -3.97
CA PRO A 100 16.80 -16.03 -3.44
C PRO A 100 17.10 -16.34 -1.98
N GLY A 101 18.17 -15.76 -1.42
CA GLY A 101 18.55 -15.90 -0.01
C GLY A 101 17.92 -14.86 0.90
N PHE A 102 17.14 -13.93 0.36
CA PHE A 102 16.57 -12.80 1.10
C PHE A 102 15.75 -13.27 2.30
N VAL A 103 14.85 -14.24 2.12
CA VAL A 103 13.98 -14.73 3.21
C VAL A 103 14.80 -15.30 4.36
N GLU A 104 15.84 -16.08 4.06
CA GLU A 104 16.73 -16.66 5.07
C GLU A 104 17.46 -15.55 5.85
N SER A 105 18.07 -14.61 5.12
CA SER A 105 18.90 -13.56 5.70
C SER A 105 18.07 -12.56 6.49
N TYR A 106 16.89 -12.20 6.00
CA TYR A 106 15.94 -11.32 6.67
C TYR A 106 15.39 -11.97 7.94
N SER A 107 14.95 -13.24 7.88
CA SER A 107 14.45 -13.95 9.08
C SER A 107 15.53 -14.09 10.15
N ALA A 108 16.78 -14.38 9.78
CA ALA A 108 17.88 -14.45 10.74
C ALA A 108 18.12 -13.11 11.44
N TRP A 109 18.11 -12.01 10.68
CA TRP A 109 18.21 -10.66 11.23
C TRP A 109 17.03 -10.30 12.15
N GLU A 110 15.80 -10.69 11.78
CA GLU A 110 14.61 -10.44 12.59
C GLU A 110 14.66 -11.21 13.93
N VAL A 111 15.14 -12.46 13.90
CA VAL A 111 15.39 -13.25 15.12
C VAL A 111 16.44 -12.58 16.00
N GLU A 112 17.57 -12.14 15.45
CA GLU A 112 18.62 -11.44 16.21
C GLU A 112 18.09 -10.14 16.86
N LYS A 113 17.26 -9.39 16.15
CA LYS A 113 16.59 -8.18 16.66
C LYS A 113 15.65 -8.49 17.82
N ILE A 114 14.91 -9.60 17.78
CA ILE A 114 14.06 -10.06 18.88
C ILE A 114 14.90 -10.53 20.08
N GLU A 115 15.95 -11.31 19.83
CA GLU A 115 16.82 -11.85 20.87
C GLU A 115 17.54 -10.74 21.64
N SER A 116 17.98 -9.69 20.95
CA SER A 116 18.65 -8.53 21.56
C SER A 116 17.70 -7.50 22.19
N GLY A 117 16.40 -7.57 21.92
CA GLY A 117 15.39 -6.65 22.47
C GLY A 117 15.07 -6.85 23.96
N GLU A 118 14.26 -5.97 24.54
CA GLU A 118 13.91 -5.97 25.98
C GLU A 118 12.69 -6.84 26.35
N MET A 119 12.18 -7.65 25.43
CA MET A 119 10.98 -8.46 25.61
C MET A 119 11.17 -9.59 26.64
N ALA A 120 10.08 -10.07 27.24
CA ALA A 120 10.10 -11.22 28.14
C ALA A 120 10.50 -12.51 27.39
N ALA A 121 11.19 -13.43 28.06
CA ALA A 121 11.76 -14.63 27.41
C ALA A 121 10.70 -15.52 26.72
N ASN A 122 9.52 -15.66 27.32
CA ASN A 122 8.39 -16.40 26.73
C ASN A 122 7.83 -15.72 25.47
N GLU A 123 7.80 -14.38 25.44
CA GLU A 123 7.35 -13.61 24.28
C GLU A 123 8.35 -13.69 23.13
N LYS A 124 9.66 -13.61 23.43
CA LYS A 124 10.73 -13.82 22.44
C LYS A 124 10.62 -15.18 21.78
N GLN A 125 10.51 -16.24 22.59
CA GLN A 125 10.42 -17.61 22.06
C GLN A 125 9.21 -17.77 21.13
N LYS A 126 8.06 -17.20 21.50
CA LYS A 126 6.86 -17.24 20.68
C LYS A 126 7.05 -16.50 19.35
N ALA A 127 7.62 -15.30 19.37
CA ALA A 127 7.86 -14.50 18.17
C ALA A 127 8.86 -15.17 17.21
N ILE A 128 9.94 -15.76 17.74
CA ILE A 128 10.93 -16.52 16.94
C ILE A 128 10.27 -17.75 16.30
N GLN A 129 9.42 -18.46 17.06
CA GLN A 129 8.70 -19.61 16.50
C GLN A 129 7.75 -19.19 15.37
N GLU A 130 7.04 -18.06 15.52
CA GLU A 130 6.18 -17.52 14.47
C GLU A 130 6.99 -17.18 13.20
N ILE A 131 8.21 -16.63 13.33
CA ILE A 131 9.09 -16.37 12.18
C ILE A 131 9.48 -17.67 11.47
N GLU A 132 9.91 -18.69 12.20
CA GLU A 132 10.33 -19.98 11.61
C GLU A 132 9.17 -20.70 10.90
N GLU A 133 7.97 -20.66 11.48
CA GLU A 133 6.77 -21.23 10.84
C GLU A 133 6.42 -20.48 9.54
N MET A 134 6.52 -19.15 9.56
CA MET A 134 6.22 -18.30 8.41
C MET A 134 7.27 -18.38 7.32
N LYS A 135 8.54 -18.57 7.68
CA LYS A 135 9.66 -18.77 6.75
C LYS A 135 9.44 -19.95 5.82
N VAL A 136 8.92 -21.07 6.33
CA VAL A 136 8.55 -22.24 5.51
C VAL A 136 7.41 -21.91 4.55
N ALA A 137 6.38 -21.20 5.02
CA ALA A 137 5.26 -20.77 4.18
C ALA A 137 5.69 -19.77 3.08
N TYR A 138 6.71 -18.96 3.35
CA TYR A 138 7.27 -17.97 2.44
C TYR A 138 8.43 -18.46 1.57
N ALA A 139 8.81 -19.74 1.66
CA ALA A 139 9.85 -20.34 0.83
C ALA A 139 9.52 -20.32 -0.68
N SER A 140 8.24 -20.15 -1.05
CA SER A 140 7.82 -20.01 -2.44
C SER A 140 7.77 -18.54 -2.87
N PRO A 141 8.56 -18.12 -3.88
CA PRO A 141 8.53 -16.75 -4.40
C PRO A 141 7.12 -16.29 -4.82
N LEU A 142 6.32 -17.22 -5.37
CA LEU A 142 4.95 -16.93 -5.79
C LEU A 142 4.04 -16.66 -4.59
N ILE A 143 4.14 -17.48 -3.53
CA ILE A 143 3.33 -17.29 -2.32
C ILE A 143 3.70 -15.95 -1.68
N GLN A 144 4.99 -15.62 -1.59
CA GLN A 144 5.44 -14.36 -1.02
C GLN A 144 4.95 -13.15 -1.83
N GLY A 145 5.04 -13.20 -3.17
CA GLY A 145 4.48 -12.17 -4.04
C GLY A 145 2.97 -11.98 -3.85
N LEU A 146 2.20 -13.07 -3.73
CA LEU A 146 0.77 -13.03 -3.47
C LEU A 146 0.42 -12.46 -2.10
N VAL A 147 1.22 -12.77 -1.08
CA VAL A 147 1.03 -12.26 0.27
C VAL A 147 1.34 -10.77 0.33
N MET A 148 2.43 -10.31 -0.28
CA MET A 148 2.75 -8.89 -0.37
C MET A 148 1.69 -8.11 -1.17
N TYR A 149 1.19 -8.70 -2.26
CA TYR A 149 0.03 -8.18 -2.98
C TYR A 149 -1.18 -8.02 -2.06
N ALA A 150 -1.56 -9.09 -1.35
CA ALA A 150 -2.75 -9.11 -0.51
C ALA A 150 -2.64 -8.08 0.62
N THR A 151 -1.48 -8.01 1.29
CA THR A 151 -1.21 -7.06 2.37
C THR A 151 -1.41 -5.62 1.92
N VAL A 152 -0.78 -5.21 0.80
CA VAL A 152 -0.93 -3.83 0.29
C VAL A 152 -2.32 -3.58 -0.29
N PHE A 153 -2.92 -4.59 -0.93
CA PHE A 153 -4.28 -4.47 -1.46
C PHE A 153 -5.29 -4.20 -0.34
N LEU A 154 -5.24 -4.96 0.76
CA LEU A 154 -6.12 -4.80 1.92
C LEU A 154 -5.92 -3.44 2.60
N MET A 155 -4.67 -2.99 2.78
CA MET A 155 -4.40 -1.63 3.26
C MET A 155 -4.99 -0.58 2.30
N GLY A 156 -4.86 -0.78 1.00
CA GLY A 156 -5.46 0.08 -0.01
C GLY A 156 -6.99 0.15 0.06
N ILE A 157 -7.68 -0.93 0.44
CA ILE A 157 -9.14 -0.90 0.68
C ILE A 157 -9.46 0.04 1.84
N VAL A 158 -8.72 -0.04 2.95
CA VAL A 158 -8.90 0.84 4.11
C VAL A 158 -8.70 2.31 3.71
N ILE A 159 -7.61 2.62 3.01
CA ILE A 159 -7.34 3.97 2.50
C ILE A 159 -8.41 4.44 1.51
N SER A 160 -8.97 3.54 0.71
CA SER A 160 -10.05 3.83 -0.23
C SER A 160 -11.33 4.24 0.50
N LEU A 161 -11.69 3.55 1.58
CA LEU A 161 -12.83 3.88 2.42
C LEU A 161 -12.67 5.27 3.06
N ILE A 162 -11.51 5.53 3.66
CA ILE A 162 -11.19 6.81 4.30
C ILE A 162 -11.22 7.94 3.27
N SER A 163 -10.52 7.77 2.15
CA SER A 163 -10.44 8.79 1.09
C SER A 163 -11.82 9.09 0.49
N ALA A 164 -12.63 8.05 0.25
CA ALA A 164 -13.98 8.22 -0.25
C ALA A 164 -14.90 8.92 0.76
N ALA A 165 -14.73 8.66 2.07
CA ALA A 165 -15.48 9.33 3.12
C ALA A 165 -15.13 10.82 3.20
N ILE A 166 -13.84 11.16 3.18
CA ILE A 166 -13.35 12.54 3.21
C ILE A 166 -13.79 13.33 1.97
N LEU A 167 -13.75 12.70 0.79
CA LEU A 167 -14.02 13.38 -0.48
C LEU A 167 -15.50 13.33 -0.91
N LYS A 168 -16.35 12.61 -0.18
CA LYS A 168 -17.79 12.53 -0.46
C LYS A 168 -18.40 13.94 -0.40
N ARG A 169 -19.04 14.35 -1.49
CA ARG A 169 -19.84 15.57 -1.53
C ARG A 169 -21.17 15.26 -2.22
N GLY A 170 -22.27 15.56 -1.53
CA GLY A 170 -23.61 15.47 -2.10
C GLY A 170 -23.88 16.69 -2.98
N GLY A 171 -24.71 16.52 -4.02
CA GLY A 171 -25.17 17.64 -4.85
C GLY A 171 -26.10 18.63 -4.14
N GLY A 172 -26.35 18.46 -2.84
CA GLY A 172 -27.30 19.27 -2.05
C GLY A 172 -26.85 20.69 -1.75
N ASP A 173 -25.54 20.96 -1.78
CA ASP A 173 -24.98 22.28 -1.45
C ASP A 173 -25.38 23.37 -2.46
N LYS A 174 -25.59 22.99 -3.74
CA LYS A 174 -26.14 23.90 -4.76
C LYS A 174 -27.66 24.03 -4.69
N GLY A 175 -28.34 23.09 -4.05
CA GLY A 175 -29.80 23.13 -3.86
C GLY A 175 -30.20 24.14 -2.79
N GLU A 176 -29.40 24.27 -1.72
CA GLU A 176 -29.64 25.24 -0.65
C GLU A 176 -29.30 26.67 -1.08
N GLU A 177 -28.22 26.91 -1.83
CA GLU A 177 -27.93 28.25 -2.40
C GLU A 177 -29.00 28.70 -3.40
N MET A 178 -29.51 27.82 -4.26
CA MET A 178 -30.56 28.18 -5.21
C MET A 178 -31.92 28.40 -4.53
N ASN A 179 -32.27 27.64 -3.49
CA ASN A 179 -33.48 27.88 -2.71
C ASN A 179 -33.38 29.17 -1.90
N PHE A 180 -32.22 29.46 -1.31
CA PHE A 180 -31.98 30.71 -0.59
C PHE A 180 -32.12 31.93 -1.51
N LEU A 181 -31.58 31.85 -2.74
CA LEU A 181 -31.71 32.93 -3.72
C LEU A 181 -33.15 33.08 -4.24
N ALA A 182 -33.87 31.98 -4.45
CA ALA A 182 -35.26 31.99 -4.90
C ALA A 182 -36.26 32.47 -3.83
N GLU A 183 -35.97 32.26 -2.55
CA GLU A 183 -36.77 32.80 -1.43
C GLU A 183 -36.42 34.26 -1.08
N SER A 184 -35.32 34.80 -1.63
CA SER A 184 -34.85 36.17 -1.37
C SER A 184 -35.26 37.21 -2.44
N THR A 185 -35.97 36.80 -3.48
CA THR A 185 -36.52 37.65 -4.56
C THR A 185 -38.03 37.68 -4.54
#